data_AF-V7PWM0-F1
#
_entry.id   AF-V7PWM0-F1
#
_cell.length_a   1.000
_cell.length_b   1.000
_cell.length_c   1.000
_cell.angle_alpha   90.00
_cell.angle_beta   90.00
_cell.angle_gamma   90.00
#
_symmetry.space_group_name_H-M   'P 1'
#
loop_
_entity.id
_entity.type
_entity.pdbx_description
1 polymer ?
#
loop_
_entity_poly.entity_id
_entity_poly.type
_entity_poly.pdbx_seq_one_letter_code
_entity_poly.pdbx_strand_id
1 'polypeptide(L)'
;MIRRLFLPYFSKDKGPPRIRCQINGVKRKRFFKIVVANQKDKKNGKHIEVLGTYVNKNNIKEKLNTYNITNPSNDCYYNNVENIKEIRLRFNRVKFWLAANCNFSDHMKYVLSLCKLIPQYPVKYSRRCSDKYYYKYNEIINKHKLIQAQKIDNFLKTDLNIQYSNNFDDSSTQPKEKDDYIYTPEELTYLKKLAKNRNLDFEYTDKIRKIIR
;
A
#
# COMPACT_ATOMS: atom_id res chain seq x y z
N MET A 1 21.34 -2.14 -30.75
CA MET A 1 20.44 -1.39 -31.65
C MET A 1 19.58 -0.32 -30.96
N ILE A 2 19.04 -0.55 -29.76
CA ILE A 2 18.11 0.38 -29.07
C ILE A 2 18.71 1.76 -28.72
N ARG A 3 20.04 1.87 -28.56
CA ARG A 3 20.71 3.16 -28.29
C ARG A 3 20.46 4.22 -29.37
N ARG A 4 20.18 3.84 -30.63
CA ARG A 4 19.98 4.79 -31.74
C ARG A 4 18.57 5.38 -31.85
N LEU A 5 17.54 4.71 -31.34
CA LEU A 5 16.14 5.18 -31.41
C LEU A 5 15.88 6.47 -30.61
N PHE A 6 16.70 6.73 -29.60
CA PHE A 6 16.53 7.87 -28.70
C PHE A 6 17.55 8.99 -28.90
N LEU A 7 18.51 8.84 -29.84
CA LEU A 7 19.49 9.87 -30.17
C LEU A 7 18.88 11.26 -30.45
N PRO A 8 17.72 11.43 -31.14
CA PRO A 8 17.17 12.76 -31.38
C PRO A 8 16.63 13.44 -30.11
N TYR A 9 16.25 12.66 -29.08
CA TYR A 9 15.79 13.20 -27.80
C TYR A 9 16.91 13.31 -26.76
N PHE A 10 17.99 12.55 -26.95
CA PHE A 10 19.14 12.48 -26.07
C PHE A 10 20.20 13.48 -26.51
N SER A 11 20.10 14.72 -26.06
CA SER A 11 21.23 15.64 -26.16
C SER A 11 22.31 15.18 -25.17
N LYS A 12 23.49 14.82 -25.68
CA LYS A 12 24.66 14.44 -24.84
C LYS A 12 24.90 15.49 -23.74
N ASP A 13 24.70 16.76 -24.07
CA ASP A 13 24.91 17.88 -23.17
C ASP A 13 23.86 17.93 -22.05
N LYS A 14 22.60 17.58 -22.35
CA LYS A 14 21.46 17.67 -21.41
C LYS A 14 21.22 16.41 -20.59
N GLY A 15 21.89 15.31 -20.95
CA GLY A 15 21.80 14.03 -20.25
C GLY A 15 20.54 13.22 -20.61
N PRO A 16 20.37 12.05 -19.98
CA PRO A 16 19.30 11.12 -20.33
C PRO A 16 17.90 11.68 -20.02
N PRO A 17 16.86 11.16 -20.69
CA PRO A 17 15.48 11.50 -20.37
C PRO A 17 15.12 11.00 -18.97
N ARG A 18 14.35 11.82 -18.26
CA ARG A 18 13.83 11.56 -16.92
C ARG A 18 12.37 11.96 -16.84
N ILE A 19 11.54 11.05 -16.30
CA ILE A 19 10.18 11.39 -15.89
C ILE A 19 10.23 12.16 -14.57
N ARG A 20 9.67 13.37 -14.59
CA ARG A 20 9.65 14.28 -13.46
C ARG A 20 8.33 15.06 -13.39
N CYS A 21 8.08 15.64 -12.23
CA CYS A 21 6.94 16.52 -12.02
C CYS A 21 7.35 17.99 -12.20
N GLN A 22 6.65 18.68 -13.09
CA GLN A 22 6.69 20.14 -13.24
C GLN A 22 5.58 20.76 -12.43
N ILE A 23 5.85 21.91 -11.81
CA ILE A 23 4.82 22.60 -11.04
C ILE A 23 4.05 23.52 -11.97
N ASN A 24 2.72 23.43 -11.91
CA ASN A 24 1.82 24.33 -12.62
C ASN A 24 0.74 24.88 -11.67
N GLY A 25 0.00 25.90 -12.13
CA GLY A 25 -1.05 26.56 -11.36
C GLY A 25 -0.55 27.67 -10.45
N VAL A 26 -1.46 28.22 -9.64
CA VAL A 26 -1.25 29.40 -8.80
C VAL A 26 -0.87 28.98 -7.36
N LYS A 27 -0.24 29.88 -6.60
CA LYS A 27 0.03 29.67 -5.16
C LYS A 27 -1.23 29.12 -4.46
N ARG A 28 -1.06 28.11 -3.59
CA ARG A 28 -2.14 27.35 -2.90
C ARG A 28 -3.04 26.48 -3.79
N LYS A 29 -3.13 26.73 -5.10
CA LYS A 29 -3.85 25.91 -6.10
C LYS A 29 -2.89 25.33 -7.14
N ARG A 30 -1.80 24.73 -6.67
CA ARG A 30 -0.74 24.16 -7.52
C ARG A 30 -1.05 22.69 -7.82
N PHE A 31 -0.83 22.28 -9.05
CA PHE A 31 -0.85 20.88 -9.45
C PHE A 31 0.44 20.53 -10.19
N PHE A 32 0.71 19.24 -10.32
CA PHE A 32 1.89 18.75 -11.01
C PHE A 32 1.54 18.29 -12.42
N LYS A 33 2.32 18.76 -13.40
CA LYS A 33 2.35 18.20 -14.75
C LYS A 33 3.41 17.10 -14.76
N ILE A 34 3.02 15.89 -15.12
CA ILE A 34 3.96 14.77 -15.26
C ILE A 34 4.53 14.84 -16.67
N VAL A 35 5.85 14.98 -16.76
CA VAL A 35 6.54 15.20 -18.03
C VAL A 35 7.79 14.35 -18.15
N VAL A 36 8.16 14.05 -19.37
CA VAL A 36 9.49 13.57 -19.75
C VAL A 36 10.32 14.78 -20.16
N ALA A 37 11.50 14.94 -19.58
CA ALA A 37 12.45 15.97 -19.98
C ALA A 37 13.88 15.46 -19.80
N ASN A 38 14.86 16.17 -20.34
CA ASN A 38 16.24 15.81 -20.06
C ASN A 38 16.60 16.09 -18.60
N GLN A 39 17.55 15.34 -18.07
CA GLN A 39 17.95 15.42 -16.67
C GLN A 39 18.48 16.81 -16.28
N LYS A 40 19.27 17.47 -17.14
CA LYS A 40 19.85 18.80 -16.87
C LYS A 40 18.95 19.97 -17.22
N ASP A 41 17.83 19.75 -17.93
CA ASP A 41 16.91 20.84 -18.26
C ASP A 41 16.33 21.45 -16.96
N LYS A 42 16.12 22.77 -16.94
CA LYS A 42 15.53 23.50 -15.79
C LYS A 42 14.22 22.83 -15.35
N LYS A 43 13.92 22.82 -14.04
CA LYS A 43 12.77 22.08 -13.47
C LYS A 43 11.46 22.34 -14.21
N ASN A 44 11.07 23.61 -14.33
CA ASN A 44 9.87 24.05 -15.05
C ASN A 44 10.18 24.54 -16.49
N GLY A 45 11.27 24.06 -17.10
CA GLY A 45 11.65 24.41 -18.46
C GLY A 45 10.93 23.58 -19.53
N LYS A 46 11.45 23.65 -20.76
CA LYS A 46 10.98 22.82 -21.89
C LYS A 46 11.07 21.34 -21.53
N HIS A 47 10.03 20.60 -21.88
CA HIS A 47 9.94 19.15 -21.74
C HIS A 47 9.82 18.50 -23.12
N ILE A 48 10.11 17.21 -23.20
CA ILE A 48 9.97 16.40 -24.40
C ILE A 48 8.50 16.05 -24.61
N GLU A 49 7.84 15.53 -23.57
CA GLU A 49 6.46 15.09 -23.65
C GLU A 49 5.72 15.23 -22.31
N VAL A 50 4.42 15.50 -22.40
CA VAL A 50 3.49 15.47 -21.26
C VAL A 50 2.85 14.09 -21.16
N LEU A 51 3.02 13.44 -20.02
CA LEU A 51 2.43 12.12 -19.76
C LEU A 51 1.12 12.20 -18.99
N GLY A 52 0.91 13.28 -18.22
CA GLY A 52 -0.27 13.37 -17.38
C GLY A 52 -0.24 14.52 -16.38
N THR A 53 -1.16 14.45 -15.41
CA THR A 53 -1.31 15.41 -14.33
C THR A 53 -1.47 14.69 -12.99
N TYR A 54 -0.93 15.28 -11.93
CA TYR A 54 -1.08 14.81 -10.57
C TYR A 54 -1.49 15.96 -9.66
N VAL A 55 -2.61 15.80 -8.98
CA VAL A 55 -3.16 16.78 -8.05
C VAL A 55 -2.82 16.34 -6.63
N ASN A 56 -1.89 17.05 -5.99
CA ASN A 56 -1.40 16.68 -4.66
C ASN A 56 -2.32 17.15 -3.52
N LYS A 57 -3.17 18.14 -3.77
CA LYS A 57 -4.17 18.64 -2.82
C LYS A 57 -5.52 18.70 -3.51
N ASN A 58 -6.50 18.04 -2.93
CA ASN A 58 -7.87 18.18 -3.36
C ASN A 58 -8.52 19.33 -2.60
N ASN A 59 -8.90 20.39 -3.30
CA ASN A 59 -9.80 21.40 -2.74
C ASN A 59 -11.25 20.93 -2.85
N ILE A 60 -11.60 19.80 -2.22
CA ILE A 60 -12.97 19.30 -2.27
C ILE A 60 -13.92 20.23 -1.53
N LYS A 61 -13.48 20.94 -0.49
CA LYS A 61 -14.29 21.98 0.19
C LYS A 61 -14.82 23.04 -0.78
N GLU A 62 -14.01 23.49 -1.75
CA GLU A 62 -14.49 24.44 -2.78
C GLU A 62 -15.52 23.80 -3.72
N LYS A 63 -15.38 22.50 -4.06
CA LYS A 63 -16.36 21.78 -4.88
C LYS A 63 -17.66 21.50 -4.13
N LEU A 64 -17.61 21.05 -2.87
CA LEU A 64 -18.80 20.74 -2.05
C LEU A 64 -19.64 22.00 -1.77
N ASN A 65 -19.00 23.14 -1.54
CA ASN A 65 -19.69 24.43 -1.41
C ASN A 65 -20.44 24.84 -2.68
N THR A 66 -20.07 24.32 -3.86
CA THR A 66 -20.79 24.57 -5.12
C THR A 66 -22.06 23.74 -5.22
N TYR A 67 -22.17 22.62 -4.47
CA TYR A 67 -23.28 21.67 -4.54
C TYR A 67 -24.19 21.68 -3.29
N ASN A 68 -24.02 22.64 -2.35
CA ASN A 68 -24.85 22.81 -1.13
C ASN A 68 -25.10 21.53 -0.30
N ILE A 69 -24.08 20.70 -0.10
CA ILE A 69 -24.19 19.49 0.73
C ILE A 69 -23.82 19.85 2.18
N THR A 70 -24.79 19.88 3.09
CA THR A 70 -24.65 20.45 4.45
C THR A 70 -24.29 19.46 5.57
N ASN A 71 -24.34 18.14 5.36
CA ASN A 71 -24.07 17.16 6.43
C ASN A 71 -23.08 16.05 6.03
N PRO A 72 -21.75 16.27 6.17
CA PRO A 72 -20.72 15.24 6.00
C PRO A 72 -20.36 14.49 7.31
N SER A 73 -21.12 14.67 8.39
CA SER A 73 -20.61 14.53 9.76
C SER A 73 -20.27 13.12 10.25
N ASN A 74 -20.75 12.01 9.65
CA ASN A 74 -20.61 10.69 10.29
C ASN A 74 -20.27 9.51 9.38
N ASP A 75 -19.89 9.74 8.13
CA ASP A 75 -19.45 8.64 7.26
C ASP A 75 -17.92 8.62 7.17
N CYS A 76 -17.31 7.51 7.60
CA CYS A 76 -15.88 7.26 7.42
C CYS A 76 -15.46 7.32 5.93
N TYR A 77 -16.42 7.17 5.02
CA TYR A 77 -16.26 7.35 3.58
C TYR A 77 -16.07 8.83 3.17
N TYR A 78 -16.77 9.79 3.79
CA TYR A 78 -16.71 11.22 3.43
C TYR A 78 -15.43 11.92 3.93
N ASN A 79 -14.90 11.54 5.11
CA ASN A 79 -13.60 12.00 5.59
C ASN A 79 -12.43 11.57 4.68
N ASN A 80 -12.60 10.49 3.91
CA ASN A 80 -11.61 10.01 2.94
C ASN A 80 -11.67 10.76 1.61
N VAL A 81 -12.82 11.31 1.22
CA VAL A 81 -12.98 12.02 -0.06
C VAL A 81 -12.02 13.20 -0.13
N GLU A 82 -11.89 13.99 0.96
CA GLU A 82 -10.97 15.14 1.05
C GLU A 82 -9.50 14.78 0.73
N ASN A 83 -9.10 13.51 0.86
CA ASN A 83 -7.74 13.03 0.63
C ASN A 83 -7.53 12.26 -0.70
N ILE A 84 -8.54 12.14 -1.58
CA ILE A 84 -8.43 11.36 -2.84
C ILE A 84 -7.58 12.05 -3.91
N LYS A 85 -6.27 11.89 -3.91
CA LYS A 85 -5.42 12.55 -4.91
C LYS A 85 -5.66 12.04 -6.33
N GLU A 86 -6.04 12.93 -7.24
CA GLU A 86 -6.27 12.58 -8.64
C GLU A 86 -4.93 12.44 -9.41
N ILE A 87 -4.77 11.32 -10.11
CA ILE A 87 -3.66 11.05 -11.03
C ILE A 87 -4.25 10.71 -12.40
N ARG A 88 -3.96 11.51 -13.42
CA ARG A 88 -4.33 11.23 -14.81
C ARG A 88 -3.06 10.92 -15.59
N LEU A 89 -3.00 9.75 -16.22
CA LEU A 89 -1.81 9.29 -16.95
C LEU A 89 -2.17 8.72 -18.32
N ARG A 90 -1.31 8.98 -19.30
CA ARG A 90 -1.32 8.33 -20.62
C ARG A 90 -0.52 7.03 -20.53
N PHE A 91 -1.19 5.94 -20.16
CA PHE A 91 -0.54 4.65 -19.88
C PHE A 91 0.37 4.15 -21.02
N ASN A 92 -0.08 4.21 -22.28
CA ASN A 92 0.72 3.76 -23.42
C ASN A 92 2.05 4.52 -23.55
N ARG A 93 2.02 5.84 -23.32
CA ARG A 93 3.24 6.68 -23.40
C ARG A 93 4.14 6.45 -22.20
N VAL A 94 3.59 6.29 -21.00
CA VAL A 94 4.39 5.95 -19.81
C VAL A 94 5.09 4.60 -20.01
N LYS A 95 4.40 3.58 -20.53
CA LYS A 95 4.97 2.26 -20.86
C LYS A 95 6.07 2.37 -21.91
N PHE A 96 5.87 3.16 -22.96
CA PHE A 96 6.91 3.43 -23.96
C PHE A 96 8.18 4.01 -23.32
N TRP A 97 8.04 5.03 -22.46
CA TRP A 97 9.19 5.64 -21.79
C TRP A 97 9.84 4.73 -20.73
N LEU A 98 9.07 3.85 -20.10
CA LEU A 98 9.60 2.78 -19.24
C LEU A 98 10.46 1.80 -20.07
N ALA A 99 9.95 1.33 -21.20
CA ALA A 99 10.67 0.45 -22.11
C ALA A 99 11.94 1.10 -22.70
N ALA A 100 11.92 2.43 -22.84
CA ALA A 100 13.07 3.25 -23.24
C ALA A 100 14.15 3.41 -22.15
N ASN A 101 14.01 2.77 -20.98
CA ASN A 101 14.88 2.95 -19.81
C ASN A 101 15.00 4.41 -19.34
N CYS A 102 13.90 5.17 -19.40
CA CYS A 102 13.85 6.54 -18.87
C CYS A 102 14.00 6.52 -17.33
N ASN A 103 14.78 7.46 -16.78
CA ASN A 103 14.97 7.54 -15.33
C ASN A 103 13.77 8.21 -14.63
N PHE A 104 13.61 8.04 -13.31
CA PHE A 104 12.50 8.61 -12.54
C PHE A 104 12.99 9.49 -11.39
N SER A 105 12.27 10.59 -11.14
CA SER A 105 12.36 11.25 -9.84
C SER A 105 11.78 10.37 -8.73
N ASP A 106 12.29 10.47 -7.50
CA ASP A 106 11.77 9.66 -6.38
C ASP A 106 10.27 9.84 -6.14
N HIS A 107 9.78 11.08 -6.24
CA HIS A 107 8.34 11.34 -6.18
C HIS A 107 7.56 10.62 -7.30
N MET A 108 8.15 10.52 -8.50
CA MET A 108 7.54 9.82 -9.62
C MET A 108 7.60 8.30 -9.41
N LYS A 109 8.66 7.76 -8.80
CA LYS A 109 8.72 6.34 -8.41
C LYS A 109 7.56 6.00 -7.48
N TYR A 110 7.33 6.83 -6.47
CA TYR A 110 6.17 6.66 -5.60
C TYR A 110 4.85 6.69 -6.37
N VAL A 111 4.58 7.73 -7.18
CA VAL A 111 3.31 7.86 -7.92
C VAL A 111 3.10 6.72 -8.93
N LEU A 112 4.12 6.33 -9.71
CA LEU A 112 4.01 5.21 -10.67
C LEU A 112 3.79 3.87 -9.97
N SER A 113 4.34 3.70 -8.76
CA SER A 113 4.13 2.50 -7.96
C SER A 113 2.70 2.38 -7.45
N LEU A 114 2.05 3.51 -7.10
CA LEU A 114 0.63 3.54 -6.76
C LEU A 114 -0.23 3.14 -7.96
N CYS A 115 0.19 3.51 -9.18
CA CYS A 115 -0.47 3.10 -10.42
C CYS A 115 -0.14 1.65 -10.85
N LYS A 116 0.64 0.90 -10.05
CA LYS A 116 1.07 -0.48 -10.36
C LYS A 116 1.81 -0.63 -11.70
N LEU A 117 2.45 0.43 -12.17
CA LEU A 117 3.30 0.38 -13.37
C LEU A 117 4.73 -0.09 -13.07
N ILE A 118 5.15 0.13 -11.83
CA ILE A 118 6.42 -0.34 -11.27
C ILE A 118 6.12 -0.95 -9.88
N PRO A 119 7.03 -1.77 -9.32
CA PRO A 119 6.87 -2.27 -7.96
C PRO A 119 6.74 -1.15 -6.93
N GLN A 120 6.14 -1.46 -5.78
CA GLN A 120 5.91 -0.51 -4.69
C GLN A 120 7.21 0.18 -4.27
N TYR A 121 7.26 1.50 -4.41
CA TYR A 121 8.44 2.28 -4.02
C TYR A 121 8.53 2.33 -2.49
N PRO A 122 9.71 2.11 -1.89
CA PRO A 122 9.89 2.14 -0.45
C PRO A 122 9.49 3.51 0.13
N VAL A 123 8.75 3.48 1.23
CA VAL A 123 8.34 4.70 1.94
C VAL A 123 9.58 5.29 2.63
N LYS A 124 9.82 6.59 2.43
CA LYS A 124 10.90 7.30 3.11
C LYS A 124 10.43 7.75 4.49
N TYR A 125 10.84 7.06 5.54
CA TYR A 125 10.64 7.52 6.91
C TYR A 125 11.75 8.51 7.27
N SER A 126 11.39 9.71 7.73
CA SER A 126 12.38 10.60 8.33
C SER A 126 12.80 10.03 9.69
N ARG A 127 14.05 10.27 10.14
CA ARG A 127 14.51 9.84 11.47
C ARG A 127 13.56 10.27 12.60
N ARG A 128 12.95 11.47 12.49
CA ARG A 128 11.96 11.97 13.47
C ARG A 128 10.60 11.27 13.42
N CYS A 129 10.29 10.64 12.29
CA CYS A 129 9.05 9.89 12.07
C CYS A 129 9.25 8.38 12.28
N SER A 130 10.46 7.92 12.63
CA SER A 130 10.73 6.51 12.91
C SER A 130 9.75 6.01 13.97
N ASP A 131 9.79 6.56 15.18
CA ASP A 131 9.17 5.85 16.31
C ASP A 131 7.63 6.02 16.33
N LYS A 132 7.13 7.20 15.97
CA LYS A 132 5.68 7.49 15.93
C LYS A 132 4.96 6.97 14.68
N TYR A 133 5.66 6.56 13.62
CA TYR A 133 4.98 6.00 12.43
C TYR A 133 5.32 4.54 12.19
N TYR A 134 6.33 3.99 12.88
CA TYR A 134 6.68 2.57 12.80
C TYR A 134 5.57 1.67 13.34
N TYR A 135 4.94 2.02 14.47
CA TYR A 135 3.79 1.25 14.98
C TYR A 135 2.65 1.21 13.98
N LYS A 136 2.30 2.36 13.39
CA LYS A 136 1.23 2.48 12.39
C LYS A 136 1.56 1.74 11.09
N TYR A 137 2.84 1.69 10.71
CA TYR A 137 3.30 0.89 9.58
C TYR A 137 3.17 -0.61 9.86
N ASN A 138 3.57 -1.06 11.05
CA ASN A 138 3.40 -2.46 11.46
C ASN A 138 1.93 -2.86 11.51
N GLU A 139 1.05 -1.99 12.01
CA GLU A 139 -0.41 -2.18 11.95
C GLU A 139 -0.90 -2.36 10.50
N ILE A 140 -0.43 -1.52 9.57
CA ILE A 140 -0.78 -1.64 8.14
C ILE A 140 -0.27 -2.96 7.55
N ILE A 141 0.99 -3.34 7.83
CA ILE A 141 1.55 -4.62 7.36
C ILE A 141 0.73 -5.79 7.92
N ASN A 142 0.44 -5.77 9.22
CA ASN A 142 -0.31 -6.84 9.88
C ASN A 142 -1.73 -6.94 9.31
N LYS A 143 -2.38 -5.80 9.06
CA LYS A 143 -3.68 -5.76 8.37
C LYS A 143 -3.61 -6.33 6.96
N HIS A 144 -2.57 -6.01 6.19
CA HIS A 144 -2.36 -6.55 4.85
C HIS A 144 -2.12 -8.06 4.87
N LYS A 145 -1.32 -8.56 5.82
CA LYS A 145 -1.09 -10.00 6.04
C LYS A 145 -2.40 -10.72 6.37
N LEU A 146 -3.21 -10.15 7.26
CA LEU A 146 -4.51 -10.72 7.66
C LEU A 146 -5.48 -10.76 6.47
N ILE A 147 -5.56 -9.69 5.67
CA ILE A 147 -6.36 -9.66 4.43
C ILE A 147 -5.87 -10.72 3.45
N GLN A 148 -4.56 -10.92 3.34
CA GLN A 148 -3.99 -11.93 2.44
C GLN A 148 -4.28 -13.36 2.93
N ALA A 149 -4.18 -13.61 4.23
CA ALA A 149 -4.57 -14.88 4.85
C ALA A 149 -6.06 -15.17 4.60
N GLN A 150 -6.94 -14.20 4.82
CA GLN A 150 -8.38 -14.34 4.53
C GLN A 150 -8.65 -14.65 3.06
N LYS A 151 -7.91 -14.05 2.13
CA LYS A 151 -8.02 -14.36 0.70
C LYS A 151 -7.59 -15.78 0.39
N ILE A 152 -6.51 -16.26 1.01
CA ILE A 152 -6.04 -17.64 0.86
C ILE A 152 -7.06 -18.60 1.45
N ASP A 153 -7.59 -18.34 2.65
CA ASP A 153 -8.62 -19.16 3.27
C ASP A 153 -9.88 -19.23 2.42
N ASN A 154 -10.33 -18.11 1.87
CA ASN A 154 -11.47 -18.08 0.97
C ASN A 154 -11.20 -18.85 -0.33
N PHE A 155 -10.00 -18.75 -0.88
CA PHE A 155 -9.58 -19.50 -2.07
C PHE A 155 -9.51 -21.02 -1.81
N LEU A 156 -8.92 -21.42 -0.69
CA LEU A 156 -8.87 -22.83 -0.28
C LEU A 156 -10.27 -23.38 -0.01
N LYS A 157 -11.17 -22.59 0.58
CA LYS A 157 -12.58 -22.98 0.75
C LYS A 157 -13.30 -23.16 -0.58
N THR A 158 -13.04 -22.31 -1.58
CA THR A 158 -13.63 -22.45 -2.91
C THR A 158 -13.07 -23.66 -3.67
N ASP A 159 -11.78 -23.97 -3.52
CA ASP A 159 -11.14 -25.11 -4.18
C ASP A 159 -11.46 -26.44 -3.48
N LEU A 160 -11.61 -26.45 -2.15
CA LEU A 160 -12.09 -27.61 -1.40
C LEU A 160 -13.58 -27.89 -1.68
N ASN A 161 -14.39 -26.89 -2.04
CA ASN A 161 -15.74 -27.12 -2.57
C ASN A 161 -15.74 -27.83 -3.93
N ILE A 162 -14.61 -27.90 -4.64
CA ILE A 162 -14.45 -28.76 -5.84
C ILE A 162 -14.01 -30.18 -5.43
N GLN A 163 -13.42 -30.37 -4.25
CA GLN A 163 -12.98 -31.68 -3.74
C GLN A 163 -14.03 -32.42 -2.88
N TYR A 164 -15.06 -31.73 -2.39
CA TYR A 164 -16.19 -32.35 -1.65
C TYR A 164 -17.39 -32.73 -2.52
N SER A 165 -17.17 -32.99 -3.81
CA SER A 165 -18.07 -33.81 -4.65
C SER A 165 -17.52 -35.22 -4.90
N ASN A 166 -16.54 -35.67 -4.10
CA ASN A 166 -16.26 -37.09 -4.00
C ASN A 166 -17.16 -37.67 -2.92
N ASN A 167 -18.28 -38.23 -3.38
CA ASN A 167 -19.13 -39.15 -2.63
C ASN A 167 -18.26 -40.22 -1.95
N PHE A 168 -18.05 -40.07 -0.65
CA PHE A 168 -17.76 -41.21 0.21
C PHE A 168 -18.83 -41.19 1.29
N ASP A 169 -19.94 -41.84 0.95
CA ASP A 169 -20.85 -42.40 1.92
C ASP A 169 -20.06 -43.45 2.73
N ASP A 170 -19.55 -43.06 3.90
CA ASP A 170 -19.19 -44.02 4.93
C ASP A 170 -19.85 -43.61 6.25
N SER A 171 -20.99 -44.25 6.48
CA SER A 171 -21.75 -44.25 7.70
C SER A 171 -20.96 -44.92 8.84
N SER A 172 -20.20 -44.16 9.62
CA SER A 172 -20.04 -44.35 11.08
C SER A 172 -18.79 -43.62 11.59
N THR A 173 -18.91 -42.37 12.04
CA THR A 173 -18.02 -41.84 13.07
C THR A 173 -18.71 -40.72 13.82
N GLN A 174 -19.17 -41.01 15.04
CA GLN A 174 -19.64 -39.99 15.96
C GLN A 174 -18.50 -38.99 16.21
N PRO A 175 -18.72 -37.67 16.10
CA PRO A 175 -17.67 -36.68 16.36
C PRO A 175 -17.36 -36.70 17.86
N LYS A 176 -16.13 -37.06 18.21
CA LYS A 176 -15.59 -36.83 19.55
C LYS A 176 -15.61 -35.32 19.81
N GLU A 177 -16.13 -34.93 20.97
CA GLU A 177 -16.13 -33.55 21.46
C GLU A 177 -14.76 -32.91 21.22
N LYS A 178 -14.75 -31.75 20.55
CA LYS A 178 -13.53 -30.95 20.43
C LYS A 178 -13.21 -30.44 21.83
N ASP A 179 -12.07 -30.83 22.37
CA ASP A 179 -11.56 -30.26 23.61
C ASP A 179 -11.44 -28.74 23.46
N ASP A 180 -12.32 -28.02 24.15
CA ASP A 180 -12.29 -26.56 24.26
C ASP A 180 -11.04 -26.14 25.04
N TYR A 181 -9.92 -25.96 24.35
CA TYR A 181 -8.76 -25.35 24.97
C TYR A 181 -9.06 -23.87 25.25
N ILE A 182 -9.18 -23.56 26.55
CA ILE A 182 -9.52 -22.24 27.11
C ILE A 182 -8.51 -21.13 26.69
N TYR A 183 -7.36 -21.49 26.11
CA TYR A 183 -6.27 -20.57 25.80
C TYR A 183 -5.75 -20.73 24.38
N THR A 184 -5.51 -19.60 23.71
CA THR A 184 -4.89 -19.55 22.37
C THR A 184 -3.41 -20.01 22.42
N PRO A 185 -2.82 -20.48 21.31
CA PRO A 185 -1.42 -20.95 21.28
C PRO A 185 -0.39 -19.90 21.72
N GLU A 186 -0.69 -18.62 21.48
CA GLU A 186 0.13 -17.48 21.87
C GLU A 186 0.07 -17.22 23.39
N GLU A 187 -1.11 -17.38 24.00
CA GLU A 187 -1.30 -17.27 25.45
C GLU A 187 -0.58 -18.40 26.19
N LEU A 188 -0.62 -19.63 25.65
CA LEU A 188 0.10 -20.77 26.22
C LEU A 188 1.63 -20.57 26.18
N THR A 189 2.15 -19.98 25.11
CA THR A 189 3.61 -19.68 25.00
C THR A 189 4.02 -18.57 25.96
N TYR A 190 3.18 -17.55 26.14
CA TYR A 190 3.39 -16.48 27.12
C TYR A 190 3.38 -17.01 28.57
N LEU A 191 2.37 -17.82 28.93
CA LEU A 191 2.24 -18.41 30.26
C LEU A 191 3.37 -19.39 30.59
N LYS A 192 3.84 -20.19 29.62
CA LYS A 192 5.04 -21.04 29.78
C LYS A 192 6.32 -20.24 30.01
N LYS A 193 6.44 -19.06 29.40
CA LYS A 193 7.59 -18.17 29.59
C LYS A 193 7.55 -17.52 30.98
N LEU A 194 6.37 -17.13 31.44
CA LEU A 194 6.14 -16.61 32.78
C LEU A 194 6.44 -17.66 33.86
N ALA A 195 6.05 -18.92 33.68
CA ALA A 195 6.29 -20.01 34.63
C ALA A 195 7.77 -20.26 34.97
N LYS A 196 8.71 -19.81 34.13
CA LYS A 196 10.16 -19.90 34.39
C LYS A 196 10.68 -18.82 35.33
N ASN A 197 9.91 -17.76 35.59
CA ASN A 197 10.28 -16.70 36.52
C ASN A 197 9.88 -17.08 37.94
N ARG A 198 10.81 -16.98 38.90
CA ARG A 198 10.58 -17.39 40.30
C ARG A 198 9.71 -16.43 41.11
N ASN A 199 9.54 -15.19 40.64
CA ASN A 199 8.70 -14.18 41.27
C ASN A 199 7.50 -13.92 40.35
N LEU A 200 6.36 -14.56 40.65
CA LEU A 200 5.11 -14.42 39.91
C LEU A 200 4.02 -13.92 40.85
N ASP A 201 3.22 -12.96 40.38
CA ASP A 201 2.04 -12.51 41.11
C ASP A 201 1.01 -13.64 41.20
N PHE A 202 0.28 -13.68 42.33
CA PHE A 202 -0.63 -14.76 42.71
C PHE A 202 -1.65 -15.12 41.61
N GLU A 203 -2.18 -14.14 40.89
CA GLU A 203 -3.16 -14.35 39.82
C GLU A 203 -2.64 -15.18 38.63
N TYR A 204 -1.34 -15.06 38.32
CA TYR A 204 -0.71 -15.83 37.25
C TYR A 204 -0.35 -17.25 37.69
N THR A 205 -0.09 -17.44 39.00
CA THR A 205 0.28 -18.77 39.52
C THR A 205 -0.86 -19.78 39.38
N ASP A 206 -2.11 -19.38 39.62
CA ASP A 206 -3.28 -20.27 39.49
C ASP A 206 -3.61 -20.60 38.02
N LYS A 207 -3.42 -19.64 37.11
CA LYS A 207 -3.58 -19.88 35.65
C LYS A 207 -2.50 -20.86 35.14
N ILE A 208 -1.26 -20.73 35.59
CA ILE A 208 -0.16 -21.64 35.22
C ILE A 208 -0.38 -23.05 35.80
N ARG A 209 -0.86 -23.18 37.04
CA ARG A 209 -1.18 -24.50 37.64
C ARG A 209 -2.23 -25.28 36.86
N LYS A 210 -3.24 -24.61 36.29
CA LYS A 210 -4.27 -25.23 35.44
C LYS A 210 -3.74 -25.73 34.09
N ILE A 211 -2.60 -25.23 33.62
CA ILE A 211 -1.99 -25.61 32.34
C ILE A 211 -1.01 -26.80 32.50
N ILE A 212 -0.46 -26.99 33.70
CA ILE A 212 0.53 -28.05 33.99
C ILE A 212 -0.14 -29.38 34.40
N ARG A 213 -1.39 -29.34 34.89
CA ARG A 213 -2.22 -30.53 35.09
C ARG A 213 -2.82 -31.00 33.77
#